data_AF-A0A0F9Z7I2-F1
#
_entry.id   AF-A0A0F9Z7I2-F1
#
_cell.length_a   1.000
_cell.length_b   1.000
_cell.length_c   1.000
_cell.angle_alpha   90.00
_cell.angle_beta   90.00
_cell.angle_gamma   90.00
#
_symmetry.space_group_name_H-M   'P 1'
#
loop_
_entity.id
_entity.type
_entity.pdbx_description
1 polymer ?
#
loop_
_entity_poly.entity_id
_entity_poly.type
_entity_poly.pdbx_seq_one_letter_code
_entity_poly.pdbx_strand_id
1 'polypeptide(L)'
;MIATTLLEKLKEQGKLTDKKAQDILEQYERENISVESILQKKHLVSSKDIAKIKSQLIGLPYLEIDENIKVEESLYKYFPKGLVENFKVIPIEKQGNVIKVGMVRPEDIETDNALDFIENSNNIQLERFVISEEDFEKVIKNSSSLEIEVSEALDRLQEERFSEKIEKIDTENDLYKITEKAPISKTVDVILKYGVESEASDIHIEPTKNDTRIRYRLDGKLHTSLIMPLSVSNSIISRIKIMSKMRVDESRIPQDGRISQMFNEKLIDFRVSTFPTNLGEKATLRILDNSKGIVDLEKLGIEGRNIENIKDFSKSAFGTMLISGPTGSGKSTTLYSILNILNKEDVNIITLEDPVEYYLDGINQSQIRPEIGYDFGSGLRSVVRQDPDIIMVGEVRDNITASLLIHAALTGHLVLSTIHTNNSIGIIPRLIDMKIDSYLIPASISLLVAQRLVTKLCNFCFKKIKTPYNIQKMIADEMHLLKDEEYKKLGLNDLEKQEWPTYKSEGCDKCGQTGIKNRE
;
A
#
# COMPACT_ATOMS: atom_id res chain seq x y z
N MET A 1 20.20 -37.76 22.37
CA MET A 1 21.52 -37.66 23.04
C MET A 1 21.73 -36.26 23.61
N ILE A 2 21.62 -35.19 22.80
CA ILE A 2 21.84 -33.80 23.25
C ILE A 2 20.83 -33.33 24.31
N ALA A 3 19.55 -33.69 24.18
CA ALA A 3 18.50 -33.34 25.14
C ALA A 3 18.78 -33.82 26.59
N THR A 4 19.23 -35.07 26.73
CA THR A 4 19.55 -35.67 28.03
C THR A 4 20.81 -35.04 28.63
N THR A 5 21.84 -34.84 27.81
CA THR A 5 23.11 -34.21 28.22
C THR A 5 22.93 -32.72 28.58
N LEU A 6 22.02 -32.01 27.91
CA LEU A 6 21.66 -30.63 28.24
C LEU A 6 21.08 -30.52 29.65
N LEU A 7 20.17 -31.42 30.02
CA LEU A 7 19.56 -31.45 31.36
C LEU A 7 20.56 -31.84 32.44
N GLU A 8 21.46 -32.78 32.16
CA GLU A 8 22.55 -33.15 33.07
C GLU A 8 23.47 -31.95 33.33
N LYS A 9 23.87 -31.21 32.29
CA LYS A 9 24.73 -30.03 32.46
C LYS A 9 24.04 -28.88 33.19
N LEU A 10 22.74 -28.69 32.96
CA LEU A 10 21.93 -27.72 33.71
C LEU A 10 21.83 -28.08 35.20
N LYS A 11 21.80 -29.37 35.54
CA LYS A 11 21.85 -29.84 36.93
C LYS A 11 23.23 -29.61 37.55
N GLU A 12 24.31 -29.96 36.86
CA GLU A 12 25.69 -29.75 37.34
C GLU A 12 25.97 -28.28 37.65
N GLN A 13 25.40 -27.35 36.87
CA GLN A 13 25.52 -25.90 37.09
C GLN A 13 24.52 -25.34 38.12
N GLY A 14 23.72 -26.18 38.78
CA GLY A 14 22.75 -25.77 39.79
C GLY A 14 21.57 -24.97 39.25
N LYS A 15 21.36 -24.95 37.92
CA LYS A 15 20.27 -24.23 37.25
C LYS A 15 18.96 -25.01 37.26
N LEU A 16 19.01 -26.32 37.50
CA LEU A 16 17.84 -27.20 37.49
C LEU A 16 17.95 -28.26 38.60
N THR A 17 16.85 -28.52 39.31
CA THR A 17 16.78 -29.61 40.32
C THR A 17 16.52 -30.96 39.65
N ASP A 18 16.97 -32.07 40.26
CA ASP A 18 16.71 -33.44 39.78
C ASP A 18 15.25 -33.69 39.42
N LYS A 19 14.33 -33.30 40.31
CA LYS A 19 12.88 -33.47 40.12
C LYS A 19 12.38 -32.77 38.85
N LYS A 20 12.73 -31.49 38.68
CA LYS A 20 12.36 -30.71 37.48
C LYS A 20 12.98 -31.24 36.19
N ALA A 21 14.20 -31.77 36.24
CA ALA A 21 14.84 -32.38 35.07
C ALA A 21 14.11 -33.65 34.63
N GLN A 22 13.68 -34.47 35.59
CA GLN A 22 12.90 -35.68 35.34
C GLN A 22 11.50 -35.34 34.78
N ASP A 23 10.81 -34.36 35.36
CA ASP A 23 9.52 -33.87 34.86
C ASP A 23 9.61 -33.39 33.39
N ILE A 24 10.75 -32.79 32.99
CA ILE A 24 10.96 -32.31 31.62
C ILE A 24 11.25 -33.47 30.66
N LEU A 25 12.00 -34.49 31.09
CA LEU A 25 12.26 -35.68 30.28
C LEU A 25 10.96 -36.44 30.00
N GLU A 26 10.14 -36.66 31.03
CA GLU A 26 8.83 -37.32 30.86
C GLU A 26 7.91 -36.53 29.92
N GLN A 27 7.94 -35.20 30.00
CA GLN A 27 7.17 -34.35 29.10
C GLN A 27 7.70 -34.36 27.66
N TYR A 28 9.03 -34.34 27.48
CA TYR A 28 9.68 -34.48 26.19
C TYR A 28 9.28 -35.79 25.49
N GLU A 29 9.30 -36.91 26.22
CA GLU A 29 8.92 -38.23 25.71
C GLU A 29 7.42 -38.33 25.36
N ARG A 30 6.55 -37.66 26.13
CA ARG A 30 5.10 -37.71 25.91
C ARG A 30 4.62 -36.80 24.77
N GLU A 31 5.16 -35.60 24.68
CA GLU A 31 4.61 -34.53 23.82
C GLU A 31 5.41 -34.36 22.53
N ASN A 32 6.58 -34.99 22.41
CA ASN A 32 7.49 -34.86 21.27
C ASN A 32 7.88 -33.40 20.97
N ILE A 33 7.99 -32.57 22.02
CA ILE A 33 8.38 -31.16 21.98
C ILE A 33 9.81 -31.06 22.52
N SER A 34 10.68 -30.23 21.91
CA SER A 34 12.08 -30.10 22.35
C SER A 34 12.23 -29.67 23.82
N VAL A 35 13.26 -30.20 24.48
CA VAL A 35 13.59 -29.90 25.89
C VAL A 35 13.79 -28.39 26.08
N GLU A 36 14.39 -27.71 25.11
CA GLU A 36 14.60 -26.26 25.10
C GLU A 36 13.28 -25.49 25.12
N SER A 37 12.31 -25.90 24.31
CA SER A 37 10.99 -25.25 24.28
C SER A 37 10.27 -25.41 25.61
N ILE A 38 10.39 -26.57 26.27
CA ILE A 38 9.81 -26.80 27.60
C ILE A 38 10.49 -25.93 28.66
N LEU A 39 11.83 -25.85 28.64
CA LEU A 39 12.62 -25.02 29.57
C LEU A 39 12.29 -23.52 29.43
N GLN A 40 12.15 -23.04 28.20
CA GLN A 40 11.79 -21.66 27.89
C GLN A 40 10.34 -21.34 28.28
N LYS A 41 9.36 -22.16 27.88
CA LYS A 41 7.93 -21.94 28.19
C LYS A 41 7.64 -21.91 29.69
N LYS A 42 8.35 -22.72 30.48
CA LYS A 42 8.22 -22.75 31.94
C LYS A 42 9.09 -21.71 32.64
N HIS A 43 9.83 -20.87 31.90
CA HIS A 43 10.76 -19.87 32.41
C HIS A 43 11.73 -20.43 33.47
N LEU A 44 12.18 -21.68 33.28
CA LEU A 44 13.01 -22.37 34.28
C LEU A 44 14.48 -21.99 34.19
N VAL A 45 14.95 -21.65 32.98
CA VAL A 45 16.34 -21.31 32.68
C VAL A 45 16.34 -20.19 31.62
N SER A 46 17.29 -19.25 31.70
CA SER A 46 17.41 -18.19 30.70
C SER A 46 17.88 -18.74 29.35
N SER A 47 17.44 -18.12 28.25
CA SER A 47 17.89 -18.44 26.89
C SER A 47 19.42 -18.34 26.73
N LYS A 48 20.04 -17.38 27.43
CA LYS A 48 21.49 -17.19 27.46
C LYS A 48 22.23 -18.33 28.17
N ASP A 49 21.71 -18.83 29.29
CA ASP A 49 22.29 -19.98 29.99
C ASP A 49 22.21 -21.26 29.12
N ILE A 50 21.10 -21.45 28.41
CA ILE A 50 20.94 -22.58 27.46
C ILE A 50 21.97 -22.48 26.33
N ALA A 51 22.12 -21.30 25.71
CA ALA A 51 23.07 -21.08 24.62
C ALA A 51 24.54 -21.30 25.06
N LYS A 52 24.91 -20.87 26.26
CA LYS A 52 26.26 -21.10 26.84
C LYS A 52 26.55 -22.58 27.04
N ILE A 53 25.57 -23.36 27.48
CA ILE A 53 25.75 -24.81 27.64
C ILE A 53 25.85 -25.50 26.29
N LYS A 54 25.03 -25.11 25.29
CA LYS A 54 25.14 -25.64 23.92
C LYS A 54 26.50 -25.37 23.31
N SER A 55 27.02 -24.16 23.49
CA SER A 55 28.39 -23.79 23.09
C SER A 55 29.45 -24.75 23.66
N GLN A 56 29.33 -25.13 24.94
CA GLN A 56 30.24 -26.09 25.57
C GLN A 56 30.08 -27.52 25.04
N LEU A 57 28.85 -27.96 24.77
CA LEU A 57 28.57 -29.33 24.30
C LEU A 57 29.00 -29.55 22.85
N ILE A 58 28.85 -28.53 22.00
CA ILE A 58 29.10 -28.64 20.56
C ILE A 58 30.53 -28.16 20.21
N GLY A 59 31.17 -27.40 21.10
CA GLY A 59 32.53 -26.90 20.90
C GLY A 59 32.62 -25.64 20.04
N LEU A 60 31.50 -24.90 19.90
CA LEU A 60 31.45 -23.61 19.19
C LEU A 60 31.49 -22.44 20.18
N PRO A 61 32.15 -21.31 19.86
CA PRO A 61 32.18 -20.15 20.75
C PRO A 61 30.78 -19.52 20.93
N TYR A 62 30.46 -19.09 22.15
CA TYR A 62 29.25 -18.31 22.43
C TYR A 62 29.49 -16.82 22.14
N LEU A 63 28.52 -16.16 21.50
CA LEU A 63 28.54 -14.73 21.24
C LEU A 63 27.24 -14.08 21.73
N GLU A 64 27.38 -12.98 22.45
CA GLU A 64 26.26 -12.15 22.90
C GLU A 64 26.11 -10.97 21.93
N ILE A 65 24.88 -10.71 21.46
CA ILE A 65 24.58 -9.67 20.47
C ILE A 65 24.08 -8.41 21.19
N ASP A 66 24.70 -7.26 20.91
CA ASP A 66 24.27 -5.95 21.43
C ASP A 66 22.98 -5.48 20.72
N GLU A 67 22.10 -4.80 21.47
CA GLU A 67 20.81 -4.27 20.99
C GLU A 67 20.95 -3.26 19.84
N ASN A 68 22.13 -2.66 19.66
CA ASN A 68 22.39 -1.68 18.60
C ASN A 68 23.00 -2.28 17.32
N ILE A 69 23.24 -3.60 17.27
CA ILE A 69 23.81 -4.24 16.07
C ILE A 69 22.77 -4.17 14.94
N LYS A 70 23.11 -3.42 13.90
CA LYS A 70 22.40 -3.44 12.61
C LYS A 70 23.17 -4.34 11.66
N VAL A 71 22.56 -5.46 11.29
CA VAL A 71 23.08 -6.34 10.24
C VAL A 71 23.14 -5.54 8.94
N GLU A 72 24.31 -5.51 8.31
CA GLU A 72 24.46 -4.83 7.02
C GLU A 72 23.56 -5.45 5.95
N GLU A 73 22.82 -4.64 5.20
CA GLU A 73 21.91 -5.13 4.15
C GLU A 73 22.63 -6.01 3.11
N SER A 74 23.93 -5.77 2.91
CA SER A 74 24.79 -6.52 1.99
C SER A 74 24.90 -8.01 2.35
N LEU A 75 24.71 -8.37 3.64
CA LEU A 75 24.80 -9.74 4.14
C LEU A 75 23.59 -10.59 3.74
N TYR A 76 22.42 -9.99 3.56
CA TYR A 76 21.20 -10.70 3.13
C TYR A 76 21.28 -11.21 1.69
N LYS A 77 22.29 -10.79 0.92
CA LYS A 77 22.64 -11.42 -0.36
C LYS A 77 23.07 -12.89 -0.19
N TYR A 78 23.74 -13.20 0.90
CA TYR A 78 24.25 -14.54 1.21
C TYR A 78 23.31 -15.32 2.12
N PHE A 79 22.64 -14.59 3.03
CA PHE A 79 21.68 -15.13 3.99
C PHE A 79 20.32 -14.49 3.77
N PRO A 80 19.52 -14.96 2.79
CA PRO A 80 18.16 -14.47 2.61
C PRO A 80 17.37 -14.54 3.92
N LYS A 81 16.47 -13.60 4.18
CA LYS A 81 15.75 -13.52 5.47
C LYS A 81 14.95 -14.79 5.81
N GLY A 82 14.36 -15.46 4.83
CA GLY A 82 13.69 -16.75 5.05
C GLY A 82 14.65 -17.85 5.55
N LEU A 83 15.89 -17.86 5.07
CA LEU A 83 16.94 -18.78 5.56
C LEU A 83 17.34 -18.44 7.00
N VAL A 84 17.54 -17.15 7.27
CA VAL A 84 17.85 -16.62 8.61
C VAL A 84 16.81 -17.09 9.64
N GLU A 85 15.53 -17.07 9.29
CA GLU A 85 14.46 -17.49 10.19
C GLU A 85 14.24 -19.00 10.27
N ASN A 86 14.18 -19.68 9.12
CA ASN A 86 13.95 -21.13 9.07
C ASN A 86 15.04 -21.90 9.81
N PHE A 87 16.30 -21.50 9.62
CA PHE A 87 17.44 -22.14 10.27
C PHE A 87 17.85 -21.43 11.57
N LYS A 88 17.19 -20.31 11.93
CA LYS A 88 17.54 -19.47 13.08
C LYS A 88 19.03 -19.13 13.14
N VAL A 89 19.54 -18.58 12.04
CA VAL A 89 20.93 -18.15 11.87
C VAL A 89 21.01 -16.67 11.53
N ILE A 90 21.96 -15.93 12.10
CA ILE A 90 22.10 -14.48 11.84
C ILE A 90 23.51 -14.20 11.31
N PRO A 91 23.66 -13.59 10.12
CA PRO A 91 24.94 -13.03 9.72
C PRO A 91 25.20 -11.76 10.53
N ILE A 92 26.34 -11.70 11.22
CA ILE A 92 26.66 -10.61 12.15
C ILE A 92 27.51 -9.55 11.45
N GLU A 93 28.66 -9.96 10.93
CA GLU A 93 29.61 -9.09 10.24
C GLU A 93 30.39 -9.86 9.18
N LYS A 94 30.85 -9.16 8.15
CA LYS A 94 31.75 -9.69 7.12
C LYS A 94 33.09 -8.97 7.15
N GLN A 95 34.17 -9.73 7.27
CA GLN A 95 35.55 -9.24 7.21
C GLN A 95 36.29 -9.96 6.09
N GLY A 96 36.51 -9.27 4.97
CA GLY A 96 37.12 -9.85 3.77
C GLY A 96 36.25 -10.96 3.17
N ASN A 97 36.71 -12.21 3.28
CA ASN A 97 36.00 -13.40 2.79
C ASN A 97 35.38 -14.26 3.92
N VAL A 98 35.46 -13.78 5.16
CA VAL A 98 34.93 -14.46 6.34
C VAL A 98 33.67 -13.76 6.81
N ILE A 99 32.60 -14.49 7.07
CA ILE A 99 31.35 -13.97 7.68
C ILE A 99 31.15 -14.64 9.04
N LYS A 100 30.94 -13.83 10.08
CA LYS A 100 30.52 -14.33 11.39
C LYS A 100 29.03 -14.64 11.37
N VAL A 101 28.66 -15.85 11.78
CA VAL A 101 27.27 -16.32 11.78
C VAL A 101 26.90 -16.83 13.17
N GLY A 102 25.87 -16.25 13.75
CA GLY A 102 25.28 -16.72 15.00
C GLY A 102 24.21 -17.77 14.73
N MET A 103 24.21 -18.87 15.48
CA MET A 103 23.29 -19.99 15.36
C MET A 103 22.54 -20.21 16.67
N VAL A 104 21.21 -20.28 16.60
CA VAL A 104 20.38 -20.64 17.77
C VAL A 104 20.32 -22.17 17.98
N ARG A 105 20.35 -22.92 16.88
CA ARG A 105 20.30 -24.40 16.85
C ARG A 105 21.55 -25.02 16.21
N PRO A 106 22.75 -24.84 16.81
CA PRO A 106 23.99 -25.43 16.30
C PRO A 106 24.00 -26.96 16.23
N GLU A 107 23.09 -27.64 16.93
CA GLU A 107 22.94 -29.09 16.89
C GLU A 107 22.19 -29.64 15.67
N ASP A 108 21.52 -28.76 14.91
CA ASP A 108 20.68 -29.15 13.78
C ASP A 108 21.53 -29.35 12.52
N ILE A 109 21.54 -30.60 12.03
CA ILE A 109 22.30 -31.01 10.85
C ILE A 109 21.82 -30.27 9.60
N GLU A 110 20.52 -29.95 9.49
CA GLU A 110 19.99 -29.23 8.33
C GLU A 110 20.49 -27.78 8.31
N THR A 111 20.53 -27.15 9.49
CA THR A 111 21.15 -25.82 9.68
C THR A 111 22.62 -25.85 9.25
N ASP A 112 23.37 -26.87 9.64
CA ASP A 112 24.79 -27.01 9.27
C ASP A 112 24.99 -27.19 7.76
N ASN A 113 24.20 -28.06 7.13
CA ASN A 113 24.22 -28.28 5.68
C ASN A 113 23.87 -27.00 4.88
N ALA A 114 22.94 -26.18 5.39
CA ALA A 114 22.58 -24.91 4.78
C ALA A 114 23.76 -23.92 4.83
N LEU A 115 24.49 -23.86 5.95
CA LEU A 115 25.69 -23.04 6.08
C LEU A 115 26.83 -23.52 5.16
N ASP A 116 27.07 -24.83 5.07
CA ASP A 116 28.04 -25.43 4.16
C ASP A 116 27.73 -25.09 2.69
N PHE A 117 26.44 -25.12 2.30
CA PHE A 117 26.02 -24.75 0.96
C PHE A 117 26.33 -23.28 0.65
N ILE A 118 26.12 -22.38 1.63
CA ILE A 118 26.42 -20.94 1.49
C ILE A 118 27.93 -20.73 1.33
N GLU A 119 28.76 -21.40 2.14
CA GLU A 119 30.23 -21.34 2.04
C GLU A 119 30.71 -21.71 0.64
N ASN A 120 30.27 -22.88 0.17
CA ASN A 120 30.72 -23.44 -1.11
C ASN A 120 30.21 -22.64 -2.31
N SER A 121 28.95 -22.20 -2.30
CA SER A 121 28.32 -21.52 -3.43
C SER A 121 28.85 -20.10 -3.64
N ASN A 122 29.33 -19.46 -2.57
CA ASN A 122 29.79 -18.07 -2.60
C ASN A 122 31.30 -17.93 -2.47
N ASN A 123 32.02 -19.05 -2.33
CA ASN A 123 33.45 -19.08 -2.06
C ASN A 123 33.80 -18.19 -0.85
N ILE A 124 33.06 -18.32 0.24
CA ILE A 124 33.26 -17.59 1.51
C ILE A 124 33.53 -18.59 2.64
N GLN A 125 34.10 -18.11 3.75
CA GLN A 125 34.26 -18.88 4.98
C GLN A 125 33.31 -18.35 6.06
N LEU A 126 32.74 -19.24 6.88
CA LEU A 126 31.86 -18.89 7.99
C LEU A 126 32.56 -19.17 9.32
N GLU A 127 32.58 -18.14 10.17
CA GLU A 127 32.96 -18.30 11.56
C GLU A 127 31.67 -18.46 12.39
N ARG A 128 31.44 -19.68 12.89
CA ARG A 128 30.17 -20.08 13.52
C ARG A 128 30.21 -19.81 15.02
N PHE A 129 29.17 -19.14 15.53
CA PHE A 129 28.97 -18.82 16.94
C PHE A 129 27.62 -19.34 17.41
N VAL A 130 27.52 -19.71 18.69
CA VAL A 130 26.23 -19.97 19.34
C VAL A 130 25.68 -18.67 19.89
N ILE A 131 24.42 -18.36 19.59
CA ILE A 131 23.70 -17.19 20.11
C ILE A 131 22.44 -17.62 20.86
N SER A 132 21.87 -16.75 21.69
CA SER A 132 20.62 -17.06 22.37
C SER A 132 19.39 -16.77 21.51
N GLU A 133 18.28 -17.46 21.78
CA GLU A 133 16.98 -17.19 21.15
C GLU A 133 16.54 -15.72 21.37
N GLU A 134 16.86 -15.15 22.53
CA GLU A 134 16.56 -13.75 22.85
C GLU A 134 17.35 -12.79 21.95
N ASP A 135 18.64 -13.09 21.72
CA ASP A 135 19.49 -12.30 20.83
C ASP A 135 19.01 -12.40 19.36
N PHE A 136 18.49 -13.57 18.97
CA PHE A 136 17.91 -13.77 17.65
C PHE A 136 16.65 -12.93 17.42
N GLU A 137 15.69 -12.99 18.34
CA GLU A 137 14.43 -12.23 18.25
C GLU A 137 14.67 -10.71 18.21
N LYS A 138 15.67 -10.22 18.95
CA LYS A 138 16.06 -8.80 18.93
C LYS A 138 16.46 -8.32 17.53
N VAL A 139 17.25 -9.12 16.81
CA VAL A 139 17.74 -8.75 15.47
C VAL A 139 16.62 -8.83 14.42
N ILE A 140 15.74 -9.83 14.50
CA ILE A 140 14.63 -10.01 13.55
C ILE A 140 13.58 -8.90 13.69
N LYS A 141 13.25 -8.51 14.92
CA LYS A 141 12.28 -7.43 15.16
C LYS A 141 12.72 -6.09 14.55
N ASN A 142 14.02 -5.88 14.39
CA ASN A 142 14.59 -4.70 13.78
C ASN A 142 14.71 -4.78 12.23
N SER A 143 14.46 -5.94 11.62
CA SER A 143 14.72 -6.21 10.19
C SER A 143 13.47 -6.61 9.38
N SER A 144 12.39 -5.82 9.51
CA SER A 144 11.23 -5.70 8.59
C SER A 144 10.46 -6.98 8.17
N SER A 145 9.22 -7.09 8.67
CA SER A 145 8.29 -8.24 8.67
C SER A 145 7.62 -8.64 7.34
N LEU A 146 7.74 -7.85 6.26
CA LEU A 146 6.97 -8.11 5.02
C LEU A 146 7.57 -9.20 4.12
N GLU A 147 8.90 -9.20 3.96
CA GLU A 147 9.60 -10.19 3.13
C GLU A 147 9.51 -11.59 3.74
N ILE A 148 9.40 -11.65 5.06
CA ILE A 148 9.34 -12.84 5.90
C ILE A 148 8.04 -13.61 5.70
N GLU A 149 6.87 -12.96 5.91
CA GLU A 149 5.57 -13.65 5.78
C GLU A 149 5.31 -14.15 4.35
N VAL A 150 5.83 -13.43 3.35
CA VAL A 150 5.74 -13.84 1.94
C VAL A 150 6.77 -14.94 1.62
N SER A 151 8.00 -14.87 2.12
CA SER A 151 9.00 -15.93 1.95
C SER A 151 8.51 -17.24 2.57
N GLU A 152 8.00 -17.24 3.80
CA GLU A 152 7.44 -18.45 4.43
C GLU A 152 6.29 -19.06 3.61
N ALA A 153 5.44 -18.21 3.01
CA ALA A 153 4.37 -18.68 2.12
C ALA A 153 4.91 -19.26 0.80
N LEU A 154 6.02 -18.71 0.28
CA LEU A 154 6.69 -19.20 -0.92
C LEU A 154 7.51 -20.46 -0.67
N ASP A 155 8.16 -20.58 0.48
CA ASP A 155 8.99 -21.73 0.87
C ASP A 155 8.11 -22.97 1.05
N ARG A 156 6.91 -22.82 1.62
CA ARG A 156 5.88 -23.89 1.65
C ARG A 156 5.48 -24.38 0.25
N LEU A 157 5.44 -23.50 -0.76
CA LEU A 157 5.17 -23.91 -2.16
C LEU A 157 6.36 -24.65 -2.79
N GLN A 158 7.58 -24.32 -2.38
CA GLN A 158 8.76 -25.02 -2.87
C GLN A 158 8.88 -26.41 -2.23
N GLU A 159 8.66 -26.54 -0.93
CA GLU A 159 8.64 -27.81 -0.21
C GLU A 159 7.56 -28.77 -0.73
N GLU A 160 6.36 -28.27 -1.05
CA GLU A 160 5.29 -29.04 -1.70
C GLU A 160 5.68 -29.52 -3.11
N ARG A 161 6.53 -28.78 -3.84
CA ARG A 161 7.04 -29.19 -5.16
C ARG A 161 8.19 -30.20 -5.11
N PHE A 162 8.97 -30.21 -4.03
CA PHE A 162 10.06 -31.18 -3.85
C PHE A 162 9.59 -32.53 -3.33
N SER A 163 8.39 -32.61 -2.75
CA SER A 163 7.77 -33.85 -2.26
C SER A 163 7.07 -34.68 -3.35
N GLU A 164 6.82 -34.14 -4.55
CA GLU A 164 6.18 -34.86 -5.67
C GLU A 164 7.15 -35.57 -6.64
N LYS A 165 8.25 -36.13 -6.14
CA LYS A 165 9.00 -37.16 -6.89
C LYS A 165 9.13 -38.41 -6.06
N ILE A 166 8.10 -39.25 -6.11
CA ILE A 166 8.12 -40.73 -6.26
C ILE A 166 6.66 -41.20 -6.22
N GLU A 167 6.06 -41.40 -7.40
CA GLU A 167 5.37 -42.63 -7.83
C GLU A 167 4.48 -42.36 -9.05
N LYS A 168 4.71 -43.11 -10.12
CA LYS A 168 3.73 -43.29 -11.20
C LYS A 168 2.64 -44.21 -10.68
N ILE A 169 1.37 -43.83 -10.79
CA ILE A 169 0.25 -44.69 -11.22
C ILE A 169 -0.90 -43.78 -11.70
N ASP A 170 -1.59 -44.31 -12.70
CA ASP A 170 -2.60 -43.71 -13.56
C ASP A 170 -3.98 -43.55 -12.89
N THR A 171 -4.76 -42.64 -13.47
CA THR A 171 -6.23 -42.47 -13.43
C THR A 171 -6.97 -41.81 -12.25
N GLU A 172 -7.69 -40.75 -12.66
CA GLU A 172 -8.99 -40.22 -12.18
C GLU A 172 -9.03 -39.22 -11.00
N ASN A 173 -8.84 -37.94 -11.38
CA ASN A 173 -9.71 -36.79 -11.11
C ASN A 173 -10.49 -36.77 -9.78
N ASP A 174 -9.94 -36.12 -8.76
CA ASP A 174 -10.53 -34.93 -8.10
C ASP A 174 -9.93 -34.58 -6.72
N LEU A 175 -8.91 -35.29 -6.23
CA LEU A 175 -8.30 -34.96 -4.92
C LEU A 175 -7.02 -34.08 -4.94
N TYR A 176 -6.43 -33.81 -6.11
CA TYR A 176 -5.13 -33.11 -6.21
C TYR A 176 -5.17 -31.57 -6.21
N LYS A 177 -6.32 -30.90 -6.00
CA LYS A 177 -6.43 -29.43 -6.12
C LYS A 177 -6.46 -28.65 -4.79
N ILE A 178 -6.29 -29.31 -3.65
CA ILE A 178 -6.53 -28.68 -2.33
C ILE A 178 -5.22 -28.21 -1.66
N THR A 179 -4.09 -28.86 -1.92
CA THR A 179 -2.79 -28.53 -1.29
C THR A 179 -2.11 -27.31 -1.93
N GLU A 180 -2.01 -27.22 -3.27
CA GLU A 180 -1.34 -26.09 -3.96
C GLU A 180 -1.99 -24.69 -3.73
N LYS A 181 -3.24 -24.63 -3.26
CA LYS A 181 -4.00 -23.37 -3.15
C LYS A 181 -3.74 -22.59 -1.87
N ALA A 182 -3.32 -23.25 -0.80
CA ALA A 182 -3.27 -22.64 0.53
C ALA A 182 -2.16 -21.56 0.67
N PRO A 183 -0.93 -21.74 0.13
CA PRO A 183 0.12 -20.75 0.33
C PRO A 183 -0.01 -19.53 -0.59
N ILE A 184 -0.40 -19.72 -1.88
CA ILE A 184 -0.64 -18.60 -2.81
C ILE A 184 -1.77 -17.69 -2.31
N SER A 185 -2.81 -18.27 -1.70
CA SER A 185 -3.89 -17.49 -1.11
C SER A 185 -3.37 -16.56 -0.01
N LYS A 186 -2.55 -17.08 0.91
CA LYS A 186 -1.90 -16.28 1.96
C LYS A 186 -0.97 -15.21 1.38
N THR A 187 -0.17 -15.54 0.37
CA THR A 187 0.71 -14.56 -0.30
C THR A 187 -0.11 -13.39 -0.86
N VAL A 188 -1.22 -13.67 -1.54
CA VAL A 188 -2.11 -12.60 -2.05
C VAL A 188 -2.73 -11.81 -0.90
N ASP A 189 -3.20 -12.47 0.16
CA ASP A 189 -3.75 -11.77 1.33
C ASP A 189 -2.73 -10.83 1.99
N VAL A 190 -1.45 -11.24 2.12
CA VAL A 190 -0.37 -10.39 2.65
C VAL A 190 -0.09 -9.19 1.73
N ILE A 191 -0.07 -9.41 0.41
CA ILE A 191 0.09 -8.33 -0.58
C ILE A 191 -1.03 -7.29 -0.44
N LEU A 192 -2.29 -7.75 -0.36
CA LEU A 192 -3.44 -6.86 -0.20
C LEU A 192 -3.39 -6.12 1.13
N LYS A 193 -3.14 -6.84 2.23
CA LYS A 193 -3.05 -6.29 3.58
C LYS A 193 -1.98 -5.19 3.66
N TYR A 194 -0.79 -5.44 3.14
CA TYR A 194 0.27 -4.44 3.15
C TYR A 194 -0.09 -3.21 2.30
N GLY A 195 -0.74 -3.40 1.15
CA GLY A 195 -1.25 -2.29 0.35
C GLY A 195 -2.19 -1.38 1.16
N VAL A 196 -3.09 -1.97 1.96
CA VAL A 196 -4.01 -1.24 2.83
C VAL A 196 -3.28 -0.57 4.00
N GLU A 197 -2.45 -1.31 4.74
CA GLU A 197 -1.74 -0.80 5.92
C GLU A 197 -0.71 0.28 5.60
N SER A 198 -0.10 0.23 4.41
CA SER A 198 0.80 1.28 3.90
C SER A 198 0.08 2.47 3.27
N GLU A 199 -1.27 2.47 3.27
CA GLU A 199 -2.11 3.48 2.63
C GLU A 199 -1.78 3.70 1.14
N ALA A 200 -1.47 2.62 0.42
CA ALA A 200 -1.22 2.67 -1.01
C ALA A 200 -2.48 3.00 -1.81
N SER A 201 -2.31 3.74 -2.91
CA SER A 201 -3.40 4.03 -3.86
C SER A 201 -3.62 2.91 -4.88
N ASP A 202 -2.53 2.28 -5.35
CA ASP A 202 -2.58 1.17 -6.29
C ASP A 202 -1.52 0.12 -5.89
N ILE A 203 -1.84 -1.15 -6.11
CA ILE A 203 -0.92 -2.30 -6.07
C ILE A 203 -0.68 -2.76 -7.51
N HIS A 204 0.57 -2.96 -7.89
CA HIS A 204 0.98 -3.42 -9.21
C HIS A 204 1.71 -4.75 -9.09
N ILE A 205 1.27 -5.76 -9.85
CA ILE A 205 1.88 -7.09 -9.91
C ILE A 205 2.30 -7.31 -11.36
N GLU A 206 3.60 -7.36 -11.59
CA GLU A 206 4.17 -7.23 -12.93
C GLU A 206 5.21 -8.34 -13.18
N PRO A 207 4.94 -9.25 -14.13
CA PRO A 207 5.98 -10.16 -14.60
C PRO A 207 7.05 -9.37 -15.36
N THR A 208 8.31 -9.67 -15.05
CA THR A 208 9.48 -9.22 -15.81
C THR A 208 10.16 -10.41 -16.47
N LYS A 209 11.33 -10.20 -17.06
CA LYS A 209 12.05 -11.26 -17.78
C LYS A 209 12.46 -12.42 -16.86
N ASN A 210 12.81 -12.11 -15.62
CA ASN A 210 13.40 -13.08 -14.69
C ASN A 210 12.60 -13.23 -13.38
N ASP A 211 11.78 -12.24 -13.04
CA ASP A 211 11.12 -12.13 -11.74
C ASP A 211 9.70 -11.56 -11.87
N THR A 212 8.94 -11.59 -10.79
CA THR A 212 7.66 -10.88 -10.65
C THR A 212 7.84 -9.78 -9.63
N ARG A 213 7.59 -8.53 -10.02
CA ARG A 213 7.69 -7.37 -9.14
C ARG A 213 6.33 -7.00 -8.58
N ILE A 214 6.27 -6.80 -7.27
CA ILE A 214 5.12 -6.20 -6.59
C ILE A 214 5.51 -4.79 -6.17
N ARG A 215 4.76 -3.81 -6.67
CA ARG A 215 5.00 -2.39 -6.42
C ARG A 215 3.74 -1.74 -5.87
N TYR A 216 3.92 -0.79 -4.97
CA TYR A 216 2.84 -0.01 -4.38
C TYR A 216 2.97 1.45 -4.79
N ARG A 217 1.84 2.10 -5.09
CA ARG A 217 1.81 3.54 -5.32
C ARG A 217 1.53 4.28 -4.02
N LEU A 218 2.58 4.78 -3.39
CA LEU A 218 2.54 5.57 -2.15
C LEU A 218 2.69 7.04 -2.50
N ASP A 219 1.74 7.89 -2.07
CA ASP A 219 1.76 9.34 -2.35
C ASP A 219 2.03 9.71 -3.82
N GLY A 220 1.49 8.91 -4.74
CA GLY A 220 1.63 9.08 -6.20
C GLY A 220 2.90 8.48 -6.81
N LYS A 221 3.89 8.08 -6.01
CA LYS A 221 5.15 7.47 -6.45
C LYS A 221 5.11 5.95 -6.35
N LEU A 222 5.78 5.27 -7.28
CA LEU A 222 5.88 3.80 -7.27
C LEU A 222 7.07 3.35 -6.43
N HIS A 223 6.82 2.43 -5.52
CA HIS A 223 7.81 1.80 -4.65
C HIS A 223 7.80 0.29 -4.89
N THR A 224 8.94 -0.29 -5.23
CA THR A 224 9.10 -1.74 -5.30
C THR A 224 9.27 -2.27 -3.89
N SER A 225 8.41 -3.21 -3.48
CA SER A 225 8.46 -3.77 -2.12
C SER A 225 8.81 -5.25 -2.11
N LEU A 226 8.41 -6.02 -3.13
CA LEU A 226 8.71 -7.45 -3.20
C LEU A 226 9.14 -7.83 -4.62
N ILE A 227 10.11 -8.75 -4.70
CA ILE A 227 10.55 -9.41 -5.93
C ILE A 227 10.41 -10.90 -5.70
N MET A 228 9.64 -11.58 -6.54
CA MET A 228 9.33 -13.00 -6.41
C MET A 228 9.78 -13.78 -7.66
N PRO A 229 9.96 -15.10 -7.57
CA PRO A 229 10.22 -15.93 -8.73
C PRO A 229 9.13 -15.78 -9.80
N LEU A 230 9.52 -15.81 -11.08
CA LEU A 230 8.55 -15.72 -12.19
C LEU A 230 7.55 -16.90 -12.18
N SER A 231 7.94 -18.05 -11.61
CA SER A 231 7.12 -19.26 -11.53
C SER A 231 5.82 -19.09 -10.76
N VAL A 232 5.75 -18.14 -9.81
CA VAL A 232 4.53 -17.91 -9.00
C VAL A 232 3.60 -16.85 -9.59
N SER A 233 4.03 -16.14 -10.64
CA SER A 233 3.28 -15.02 -11.24
C SER A 233 1.87 -15.43 -11.67
N ASN A 234 1.77 -16.51 -12.45
CA ASN A 234 0.49 -16.99 -12.98
C ASN A 234 -0.46 -17.44 -11.85
N SER A 235 0.08 -18.04 -10.79
CA SER A 235 -0.71 -18.48 -9.64
C SER A 235 -1.30 -17.28 -8.87
N ILE A 236 -0.51 -16.22 -8.70
CA ILE A 236 -0.96 -14.97 -8.07
C ILE A 236 -2.04 -14.29 -8.91
N ILE A 237 -1.82 -14.14 -10.23
CA ILE A 237 -2.82 -13.58 -11.14
C ILE A 237 -4.09 -14.41 -11.14
N SER A 238 -3.99 -15.74 -11.17
CA SER A 238 -5.14 -16.65 -11.14
C SER A 238 -5.92 -16.49 -9.84
N ARG A 239 -5.25 -16.38 -8.69
CA ARG A 239 -5.90 -16.14 -7.39
C ARG A 239 -6.64 -14.81 -7.39
N ILE A 240 -6.03 -13.75 -7.92
CA ILE A 240 -6.66 -12.44 -8.06
C ILE A 240 -7.90 -12.52 -8.95
N LYS A 241 -7.80 -13.19 -10.11
CA LYS A 241 -8.94 -13.42 -11.01
C LYS A 241 -10.10 -14.17 -10.35
N ILE A 242 -9.80 -15.17 -9.54
CA ILE A 242 -10.82 -15.90 -8.76
C ILE A 242 -11.51 -14.95 -7.77
N MET A 243 -10.73 -14.18 -7.01
CA MET A 243 -11.26 -13.24 -6.02
C MET A 243 -12.11 -12.14 -6.68
N SER A 244 -11.76 -11.72 -7.91
CA SER A 244 -12.46 -10.69 -8.67
C SER A 244 -13.58 -11.21 -9.59
N LYS A 245 -13.88 -12.51 -9.56
CA LYS A 245 -14.86 -13.19 -10.43
C LYS A 245 -14.57 -13.06 -11.94
N MET A 246 -13.30 -12.95 -12.31
CA MET A 246 -12.83 -12.95 -13.69
C MET A 246 -12.64 -14.38 -14.22
N ARG A 247 -12.50 -14.51 -15.54
CA ARG A 247 -12.20 -15.78 -16.20
C ARG A 247 -10.72 -16.11 -16.07
N VAL A 248 -10.41 -17.18 -15.36
CA VAL A 248 -9.03 -17.67 -15.13
C VAL A 248 -8.42 -18.28 -16.40
N ASP A 249 -9.26 -18.90 -17.24
CA ASP A 249 -8.88 -19.56 -18.49
C ASP A 249 -8.55 -18.59 -19.63
N GLU A 250 -8.95 -17.32 -19.51
CA GLU A 250 -8.69 -16.30 -20.51
C GLU A 250 -7.58 -15.36 -20.05
N SER A 251 -6.47 -15.32 -20.78
CA SER A 251 -5.29 -14.50 -20.47
C SER A 251 -4.86 -13.59 -21.61
N ARG A 252 -5.59 -13.58 -22.73
CA ARG A 252 -5.20 -12.88 -23.98
C ARG A 252 -5.90 -11.53 -24.15
N ILE A 253 -6.91 -11.25 -23.34
CA ILE A 253 -7.65 -9.99 -23.35
C ILE A 253 -7.61 -9.34 -21.97
N PRO A 254 -7.66 -7.99 -21.88
CA PRO A 254 -7.84 -7.32 -20.60
C PRO A 254 -9.14 -7.75 -19.90
N GLN A 255 -9.12 -7.81 -18.57
CA GLN A 255 -10.30 -8.08 -17.76
C GLN A 255 -10.37 -7.14 -16.57
N ASP A 256 -11.58 -6.72 -16.20
CA ASP A 256 -11.84 -5.87 -15.04
C ASP A 256 -12.79 -6.57 -14.06
N GLY A 257 -12.61 -6.29 -12.77
CA GLY A 257 -13.35 -6.94 -11.70
C GLY A 257 -13.19 -6.21 -10.39
N ARG A 258 -13.84 -6.71 -9.34
CA ARG A 258 -13.82 -6.10 -8.01
C ARG A 258 -13.61 -7.16 -6.93
N ILE A 259 -12.82 -6.84 -5.92
CA ILE A 259 -12.65 -7.63 -4.70
C ILE A 259 -13.15 -6.77 -3.54
N SER A 260 -13.96 -7.34 -2.65
CA SER A 260 -14.37 -6.68 -1.40
C SER A 260 -13.92 -7.57 -0.23
N GLN A 261 -13.11 -7.03 0.67
CA GLN A 261 -12.54 -7.80 1.78
C GLN A 261 -12.40 -6.94 3.04
N MET A 262 -12.59 -7.57 4.20
CA MET A 262 -12.48 -6.91 5.50
C MET A 262 -11.01 -6.89 5.96
N PHE A 263 -10.49 -5.71 6.28
CA PHE A 263 -9.18 -5.49 6.89
C PHE A 263 -9.36 -4.68 8.17
N ASN A 264 -8.95 -5.21 9.33
CA ASN A 264 -9.07 -4.52 10.62
C ASN A 264 -10.46 -3.90 10.86
N GLU A 265 -11.52 -4.69 10.63
CA GLU A 265 -12.94 -4.30 10.74
C GLU A 265 -13.43 -3.26 9.71
N LYS A 266 -12.59 -2.90 8.73
CA LYS A 266 -12.96 -2.01 7.62
C LYS A 266 -13.21 -2.80 6.35
N LEU A 267 -14.33 -2.54 5.68
CA LEU A 267 -14.57 -3.07 4.35
C LEU A 267 -13.77 -2.26 3.33
N ILE A 268 -12.81 -2.91 2.68
CA ILE A 268 -11.99 -2.33 1.62
C ILE A 268 -12.39 -2.96 0.30
N ASP A 269 -12.64 -2.10 -0.69
CA ASP A 269 -12.89 -2.51 -2.06
C ASP A 269 -11.61 -2.35 -2.89
N PHE A 270 -11.37 -3.30 -3.79
CA PHE A 270 -10.29 -3.22 -4.77
C PHE A 270 -10.90 -3.29 -6.16
N ARG A 271 -10.58 -2.30 -6.99
CA ARG A 271 -10.84 -2.39 -8.42
C ARG A 271 -9.65 -3.06 -9.08
N VAL A 272 -9.88 -4.21 -9.69
CA VAL A 272 -8.85 -5.06 -10.29
C VAL A 272 -8.92 -4.94 -11.79
N SER A 273 -7.77 -4.76 -12.43
CA SER A 273 -7.61 -4.85 -13.88
C SER A 273 -6.43 -5.77 -14.20
N THR A 274 -6.66 -6.76 -15.06
CA THR A 274 -5.60 -7.61 -15.63
C THR A 274 -5.37 -7.25 -17.09
N PHE A 275 -4.11 -7.22 -17.51
CA PHE A 275 -3.72 -6.82 -18.85
C PHE A 275 -2.65 -7.79 -19.40
N PRO A 276 -2.84 -8.35 -20.61
CA PRO A 276 -1.87 -9.25 -21.24
C PRO A 276 -0.58 -8.51 -21.60
N THR A 277 0.57 -9.08 -21.26
CA THR A 277 1.89 -8.59 -21.71
C THR A 277 2.67 -9.71 -22.39
N ASN A 278 3.78 -9.34 -23.04
CA ASN A 278 4.68 -10.33 -23.67
C ASN A 278 5.31 -11.33 -22.67
N LEU A 279 5.31 -11.02 -21.37
CA LEU A 279 5.95 -11.82 -20.33
C LEU A 279 4.94 -12.50 -19.39
N GLY A 280 3.65 -12.47 -19.74
CA GLY A 280 2.54 -12.93 -18.90
C GLY A 280 1.56 -11.81 -18.58
N GLU A 281 0.55 -12.10 -17.79
CA GLU A 281 -0.44 -11.09 -17.41
C GLU A 281 0.08 -10.19 -16.28
N LYS A 282 -0.15 -8.89 -16.43
CA LYS A 282 0.03 -7.90 -15.37
C LYS A 282 -1.31 -7.68 -14.67
N ALA A 283 -1.30 -7.53 -13.34
CA ALA A 283 -2.46 -7.05 -12.60
C ALA A 283 -2.19 -5.68 -11.97
N THR A 284 -3.22 -4.85 -11.89
CA THR A 284 -3.23 -3.62 -11.09
C THR A 284 -4.51 -3.58 -10.25
N LEU A 285 -4.37 -3.32 -8.96
CA LEU A 285 -5.46 -3.26 -7.99
C LEU A 285 -5.48 -1.86 -7.38
N ARG A 286 -6.51 -1.09 -7.67
CA ARG A 286 -6.74 0.20 -7.01
C ARG A 286 -7.45 -0.04 -5.68
N ILE A 287 -6.89 0.48 -4.60
CA ILE A 287 -7.45 0.34 -3.26
C ILE A 287 -8.46 1.47 -3.03
N LEU A 288 -9.68 1.10 -2.66
CA LEU A 288 -10.79 2.00 -2.35
C LEU A 288 -11.17 1.77 -0.88
N ASP A 289 -10.68 2.66 -0.02
CA ASP A 289 -11.02 2.65 1.40
C ASP A 289 -12.31 3.46 1.63
N ASN A 290 -13.45 2.79 1.54
CA ASN A 290 -14.76 3.39 1.74
C ASN A 290 -14.98 3.86 3.20
N SER A 291 -14.12 3.45 4.14
CA SER A 291 -14.22 3.83 5.56
C SER A 291 -13.66 5.23 5.85
N LYS A 292 -12.85 5.82 4.95
CA LYS A 292 -12.27 7.15 5.17
C LYS A 292 -13.28 8.29 5.17
N GLY A 293 -14.55 8.01 4.82
CA GLY A 293 -15.62 8.99 4.83
C GLY A 293 -15.39 10.14 3.84
N ILE A 294 -16.35 11.04 3.77
CA ILE A 294 -16.23 12.27 2.99
C ILE A 294 -15.38 13.25 3.80
N VAL A 295 -14.38 13.84 3.16
CA VAL A 295 -13.54 14.85 3.78
C VAL A 295 -14.27 16.19 3.73
N ASP A 296 -14.32 16.93 4.84
CA ASP A 296 -14.91 18.27 4.83
C ASP A 296 -14.14 19.19 3.86
N LEU A 297 -14.85 20.10 3.18
CA LEU A 297 -14.27 21.00 2.18
C LEU A 297 -13.10 21.82 2.74
N GLU A 298 -13.21 22.27 3.99
CA GLU A 298 -12.17 23.00 4.74
C GLU A 298 -10.91 22.15 4.98
N LYS A 299 -11.05 20.82 5.11
CA LYS A 299 -9.93 19.90 5.36
C LYS A 299 -9.20 19.50 4.09
N LEU A 300 -9.73 19.86 2.92
CA LEU A 300 -9.09 19.64 1.62
C LEU A 300 -8.03 20.70 1.27
N GLY A 301 -7.74 21.65 2.16
CA GLY A 301 -6.78 22.74 1.90
C GLY A 301 -7.34 23.87 1.04
N ILE A 302 -8.66 23.93 0.86
CA ILE A 302 -9.32 25.04 0.16
C ILE A 302 -9.55 26.17 1.16
N GLU A 303 -8.87 27.29 0.97
CA GLU A 303 -8.88 28.41 1.92
C GLU A 303 -9.22 29.76 1.26
N GLY A 304 -9.51 30.76 2.11
CA GLY A 304 -9.73 32.14 1.71
C GLY A 304 -10.86 32.33 0.70
N ARG A 305 -10.62 33.17 -0.31
CA ARG A 305 -11.62 33.46 -1.36
C ARG A 305 -12.12 32.23 -2.11
N ASN A 306 -11.31 31.17 -2.19
CA ASN A 306 -11.67 29.98 -2.97
C ASN A 306 -12.80 29.21 -2.29
N ILE A 307 -12.73 29.04 -0.96
CA ILE A 307 -13.81 28.37 -0.23
C ILE A 307 -15.08 29.23 -0.18
N GLU A 308 -14.95 30.55 -0.08
CA GLU A 308 -16.07 31.48 -0.15
C GLU A 308 -16.79 31.39 -1.51
N ASN A 309 -16.06 31.41 -2.62
CA ASN A 309 -16.62 31.26 -3.96
C ASN A 309 -17.37 29.93 -4.13
N ILE A 310 -16.83 28.81 -3.60
CA ILE A 310 -17.51 27.51 -3.65
C ILE A 310 -18.78 27.53 -2.78
N LYS A 311 -18.73 28.13 -1.58
CA LYS A 311 -19.90 28.27 -0.70
C LYS A 311 -20.99 29.15 -1.32
N ASP A 312 -20.61 30.20 -2.04
CA ASP A 312 -21.57 31.07 -2.73
C ASP A 312 -22.17 30.40 -3.97
N PHE A 313 -21.37 29.64 -4.74
CA PHE A 313 -21.89 28.77 -5.79
C PHE A 313 -22.92 27.77 -5.23
N SER A 314 -22.62 27.17 -4.07
CA SER A 314 -23.49 26.18 -3.41
C SER A 314 -24.84 26.76 -2.93
N LYS A 315 -25.00 28.09 -2.89
CA LYS A 315 -26.28 28.77 -2.58
C LYS A 315 -27.05 29.16 -3.83
N SER A 316 -26.47 29.01 -5.02
CA SER A 316 -27.10 29.41 -6.28
C SER A 316 -28.26 28.48 -6.62
N ALA A 317 -29.35 29.03 -7.16
CA ALA A 317 -30.50 28.23 -7.58
C ALA A 317 -30.20 27.37 -8.82
N PHE A 318 -29.34 27.86 -9.71
CA PHE A 318 -28.94 27.15 -10.92
C PHE A 318 -27.55 27.60 -11.37
N GLY A 319 -27.00 26.85 -12.34
CA GLY A 319 -25.73 27.17 -12.98
C GLY A 319 -24.72 26.05 -12.85
N THR A 320 -23.63 26.18 -13.59
CA THR A 320 -22.63 25.12 -13.72
C THR A 320 -21.35 25.47 -12.95
N MET A 321 -20.85 24.51 -12.17
CA MET A 321 -19.45 24.49 -11.73
C MET A 321 -18.68 23.40 -12.46
N LEU A 322 -17.57 23.79 -13.08
CA LEU A 322 -16.63 22.87 -13.73
C LEU A 322 -15.29 22.86 -12.98
N ILE A 323 -14.89 21.68 -12.50
CA ILE A 323 -13.59 21.46 -11.88
C ILE A 323 -12.64 20.85 -12.91
N SER A 324 -11.49 21.48 -13.08
CA SER A 324 -10.46 21.05 -13.99
C SER A 324 -9.18 20.60 -13.30
N GLY A 325 -8.52 19.63 -13.92
CA GLY A 325 -7.22 19.14 -13.50
C GLY A 325 -6.88 17.76 -14.08
N PRO A 326 -5.61 17.36 -14.03
CA PRO A 326 -5.16 16.07 -14.51
C PRO A 326 -5.77 14.93 -13.67
N THR A 327 -5.56 13.70 -14.11
CA THR A 327 -5.91 12.52 -13.32
C THR A 327 -5.21 12.55 -11.96
N GLY A 328 -5.94 12.20 -10.90
CA GLY A 328 -5.38 12.17 -9.54
C GLY A 328 -5.21 13.54 -8.88
N SER A 329 -5.83 14.60 -9.41
CA SER A 329 -5.78 15.95 -8.82
C SER A 329 -6.85 16.23 -7.75
N GLY A 330 -7.57 15.21 -7.28
CA GLY A 330 -8.57 15.36 -6.19
C GLY A 330 -9.95 15.88 -6.61
N LYS A 331 -10.27 15.98 -7.92
CA LYS A 331 -11.54 16.55 -8.39
C LYS A 331 -12.79 15.85 -7.82
N SER A 332 -12.83 14.52 -7.89
CA SER A 332 -13.96 13.74 -7.38
C SER A 332 -14.13 13.91 -5.88
N THR A 333 -13.03 13.98 -5.12
CA THR A 333 -13.04 14.25 -3.67
C THR A 333 -13.67 15.61 -3.37
N THR A 334 -13.28 16.66 -4.10
CA THR A 334 -13.88 17.99 -3.96
C THR A 334 -15.37 17.99 -4.32
N LEU A 335 -15.75 17.33 -5.42
CA LEU A 335 -17.16 17.20 -5.82
C LEU A 335 -17.99 16.51 -4.73
N TYR A 336 -17.51 15.40 -4.19
CA TYR A 336 -18.21 14.65 -3.14
C TYR A 336 -18.36 15.48 -1.86
N SER A 337 -17.35 16.28 -1.52
CA SER A 337 -17.40 17.19 -0.36
C SER A 337 -18.48 18.26 -0.54
N ILE A 338 -18.60 18.82 -1.76
CA ILE A 338 -19.64 19.80 -2.09
C ILE A 338 -21.03 19.15 -2.10
N LEU A 339 -21.16 17.96 -2.70
CA LEU A 339 -22.42 17.20 -2.70
C LEU A 339 -22.89 16.91 -1.28
N ASN A 340 -21.97 16.56 -0.37
CA ASN A 340 -22.30 16.33 1.04
C ASN A 340 -22.83 17.58 1.75
N ILE A 341 -22.32 18.77 1.40
CA ILE A 341 -22.83 20.05 1.93
C ILE A 341 -24.25 20.35 1.40
N LEU A 342 -24.51 19.95 0.15
CA LEU A 342 -25.79 20.16 -0.53
C LEU A 342 -26.85 19.11 -0.19
N ASN A 343 -26.42 17.97 0.36
CA ASN A 343 -27.27 16.83 0.70
C ASN A 343 -28.20 17.15 1.88
N LYS A 344 -29.40 17.63 1.54
CA LYS A 344 -30.47 17.98 2.48
C LYS A 344 -31.72 17.21 2.09
N GLU A 345 -32.58 16.93 3.07
CA GLU A 345 -33.81 16.14 2.85
C GLU A 345 -34.76 16.75 1.81
N ASP A 346 -34.72 18.07 1.62
CA ASP A 346 -35.56 18.83 0.69
C ASP A 346 -34.95 19.01 -0.70
N VAL A 347 -33.82 18.35 -1.01
CA VAL A 347 -33.08 18.50 -2.26
C VAL A 347 -32.87 17.15 -2.94
N ASN A 348 -33.34 17.01 -4.18
CA ASN A 348 -33.11 15.82 -4.99
C ASN A 348 -31.77 15.91 -5.74
N ILE A 349 -30.80 15.10 -5.33
CA ILE A 349 -29.47 15.03 -5.95
C ILE A 349 -29.34 13.73 -6.74
N ILE A 350 -28.96 13.86 -8.03
CA ILE A 350 -28.72 12.71 -8.91
C ILE A 350 -27.34 12.82 -9.56
N THR A 351 -26.56 11.74 -9.52
CA THR A 351 -25.21 11.68 -10.10
C THR A 351 -25.10 10.64 -11.22
N LEU A 352 -24.26 10.93 -12.21
CA LEU A 352 -23.83 10.00 -13.26
C LEU A 352 -22.32 9.84 -13.19
N GLU A 353 -21.82 8.62 -12.97
CA GLU A 353 -20.42 8.39 -12.64
C GLU A 353 -19.82 7.17 -13.35
N ASP A 354 -18.52 7.19 -13.65
CA ASP A 354 -17.81 6.11 -14.34
C ASP A 354 -16.46 5.79 -13.66
N PRO A 355 -16.43 4.99 -12.58
CA PRO A 355 -17.55 4.44 -11.82
C PRO A 355 -17.96 5.35 -10.65
N VAL A 356 -18.96 4.92 -9.87
CA VAL A 356 -19.22 5.49 -8.53
C VAL A 356 -18.04 5.11 -7.62
N GLU A 357 -17.38 6.10 -7.01
CA GLU A 357 -16.17 5.92 -6.20
C GLU A 357 -16.51 5.63 -4.73
N TYR A 358 -17.48 6.35 -4.15
CA TYR A 358 -17.99 6.12 -2.80
C TYR A 358 -19.51 6.24 -2.78
N TYR A 359 -20.16 5.51 -1.87
CA TYR A 359 -21.60 5.65 -1.65
C TYR A 359 -21.88 6.84 -0.74
N LEU A 360 -22.72 7.77 -1.22
CA LEU A 360 -23.19 8.95 -0.51
C LEU A 360 -24.65 8.69 -0.10
N ASP A 361 -24.87 8.47 1.19
CA ASP A 361 -26.22 8.27 1.72
C ASP A 361 -27.09 9.51 1.45
N GLY A 362 -28.34 9.30 1.05
CA GLY A 362 -29.25 10.38 0.62
C GLY A 362 -29.07 10.88 -0.82
N ILE A 363 -28.08 10.40 -1.58
CA ILE A 363 -27.84 10.81 -2.97
C ILE A 363 -28.11 9.64 -3.93
N ASN A 364 -28.82 9.93 -5.02
CA ASN A 364 -29.11 8.93 -6.06
C ASN A 364 -27.93 8.83 -7.04
N GLN A 365 -27.04 7.87 -6.83
CA GLN A 365 -25.86 7.69 -7.67
C GLN A 365 -26.06 6.62 -8.75
N SER A 366 -25.85 6.99 -10.01
CA SER A 366 -25.98 6.08 -11.15
C SER A 366 -24.64 5.85 -11.85
N GLN A 367 -24.23 4.59 -11.93
CA GLN A 367 -23.02 4.21 -12.65
C GLN A 367 -23.27 4.02 -14.15
N ILE A 368 -22.40 4.62 -14.96
CA ILE A 368 -22.33 4.43 -16.41
C ILE A 368 -22.00 2.97 -16.76
N ARG A 369 -22.63 2.45 -17.82
CA ARG A 369 -22.51 1.08 -18.32
C ARG A 369 -22.47 1.08 -19.86
N PRO A 370 -21.34 1.42 -20.48
CA PRO A 370 -21.23 1.55 -21.93
C PRO A 370 -21.53 0.24 -22.67
N GLU A 371 -21.32 -0.91 -22.03
CA GLU A 371 -21.57 -2.24 -22.57
C GLU A 371 -23.05 -2.51 -22.92
N ILE A 372 -23.98 -1.78 -22.31
CA ILE A 372 -25.42 -1.81 -22.63
C ILE A 372 -25.89 -0.53 -23.32
N GLY A 373 -24.96 0.33 -23.77
CA GLY A 373 -25.27 1.62 -24.38
C GLY A 373 -25.75 2.70 -23.39
N TYR A 374 -25.49 2.52 -22.09
CA TYR A 374 -25.80 3.51 -21.07
C TYR A 374 -24.57 4.38 -20.77
N ASP A 375 -24.50 5.55 -21.39
CA ASP A 375 -23.41 6.53 -21.33
C ASP A 375 -23.83 7.85 -20.65
N PHE A 376 -22.90 8.81 -20.49
CA PHE A 376 -23.19 10.09 -19.85
C PHE A 376 -24.31 10.87 -20.58
N GLY A 377 -24.33 10.88 -21.90
CA GLY A 377 -25.34 11.60 -22.67
C GLY A 377 -26.75 11.01 -22.53
N SER A 378 -26.89 9.69 -22.65
CA SER A 378 -28.15 8.98 -22.45
C SER A 378 -28.62 9.00 -21.00
N GLY A 379 -27.70 8.88 -20.05
CA GLY A 379 -27.94 9.08 -18.62
C GLY A 379 -28.48 10.47 -18.34
N LEU A 380 -27.80 11.52 -18.80
CA LEU A 380 -28.17 12.90 -18.49
C LEU A 380 -29.53 13.28 -19.07
N ARG A 381 -29.86 12.79 -20.29
CA ARG A 381 -31.22 12.94 -20.84
C ARG A 381 -32.28 12.30 -19.95
N SER A 382 -31.95 11.25 -19.22
CA SER A 382 -32.90 10.56 -18.33
C SER A 382 -33.00 11.28 -16.99
N VAL A 383 -31.87 11.73 -16.44
CA VAL A 383 -31.79 12.46 -15.17
C VAL A 383 -32.65 13.72 -15.18
N VAL A 384 -32.65 14.51 -16.26
CA VAL A 384 -33.50 15.73 -16.34
C VAL A 384 -35.02 15.46 -16.30
N ARG A 385 -35.45 14.18 -16.39
CA ARG A 385 -36.85 13.76 -16.20
C ARG A 385 -37.11 13.11 -14.84
N GLN A 386 -36.16 13.20 -13.91
CA GLN A 386 -36.26 12.64 -12.57
C GLN A 386 -36.52 13.73 -11.52
N ASP A 387 -36.92 14.93 -11.94
CA ASP A 387 -37.14 16.09 -11.07
C ASP A 387 -35.93 16.41 -10.15
N PRO A 388 -34.68 16.47 -10.67
CA PRO A 388 -33.53 16.79 -9.84
C PRO A 388 -33.47 18.29 -9.53
N ASP A 389 -32.96 18.65 -8.36
CA ASP A 389 -32.51 20.02 -8.08
C ASP A 389 -31.03 20.17 -8.47
N ILE A 390 -30.25 19.11 -8.22
CA ILE A 390 -28.80 19.09 -8.40
C ILE A 390 -28.39 17.89 -9.24
N ILE A 391 -27.60 18.15 -10.27
CA ILE A 391 -27.08 17.13 -11.17
C ILE A 391 -25.56 17.12 -11.09
N MET A 392 -24.96 15.97 -10.81
CA MET A 392 -23.51 15.77 -10.97
C MET A 392 -23.22 14.83 -12.13
N VAL A 393 -22.35 15.26 -13.05
CA VAL A 393 -21.83 14.42 -14.12
C VAL A 393 -20.35 14.21 -13.86
N GLY A 394 -19.90 12.96 -13.80
CA GLY A 394 -18.52 12.63 -13.43
C GLY A 394 -17.49 13.37 -14.26
N GLU A 395 -17.73 13.50 -15.57
CA GLU A 395 -16.90 14.29 -16.47
C GLU A 395 -17.58 14.67 -17.79
N VAL A 396 -17.11 15.76 -18.39
CA VAL A 396 -17.48 16.19 -19.74
C VAL A 396 -16.39 15.77 -20.73
N ARG A 397 -16.67 14.74 -21.55
CA ARG A 397 -15.75 14.23 -22.58
C ARG A 397 -16.07 14.70 -23.99
N ASP A 398 -17.34 14.93 -24.28
CA ASP A 398 -17.86 15.12 -25.63
C ASP A 398 -18.89 16.26 -25.73
N ASN A 399 -19.22 16.63 -26.96
CA ASN A 399 -20.19 17.68 -27.30
C ASN A 399 -21.59 17.39 -26.73
N ILE A 400 -22.08 16.16 -26.87
CA ILE A 400 -23.46 15.80 -26.48
C ILE A 400 -23.63 16.00 -24.98
N THR A 401 -22.69 15.47 -24.19
CA THR A 401 -22.66 15.63 -22.74
C THR A 401 -22.53 17.10 -22.36
N ALA A 402 -21.62 17.85 -22.99
CA ALA A 402 -21.44 19.28 -22.73
C ALA A 402 -22.72 20.09 -23.01
N SER A 403 -23.38 19.83 -24.14
CA SER A 403 -24.59 20.55 -24.56
C SER A 403 -25.74 20.29 -23.60
N LEU A 404 -25.99 19.03 -23.25
CA LEU A 404 -27.03 18.66 -22.29
C LEU A 404 -26.78 19.27 -20.91
N LEU A 405 -25.52 19.30 -20.48
CA LEU A 405 -25.12 19.87 -19.19
C LEU A 405 -25.43 21.37 -19.13
N ILE A 406 -25.04 22.11 -20.18
CA ILE A 406 -25.30 23.55 -20.29
C ILE A 406 -26.81 23.83 -20.34
N HIS A 407 -27.58 23.03 -21.08
CA HIS A 407 -29.04 23.17 -21.10
C HIS A 407 -29.70 22.81 -19.77
N ALA A 408 -29.19 21.81 -19.03
CA ALA A 408 -29.68 21.50 -17.69
C ALA A 408 -29.49 22.70 -16.75
N ALA A 409 -28.33 23.35 -16.77
CA ALA A 409 -28.09 24.54 -15.98
C ALA A 409 -29.05 25.69 -16.36
N LEU A 410 -29.24 25.95 -17.66
CA LEU A 410 -30.14 27.00 -18.15
C LEU A 410 -31.62 26.73 -17.88
N THR A 411 -32.00 25.49 -17.58
CA THR A 411 -33.37 25.10 -17.22
C THR A 411 -33.62 25.10 -15.72
N GLY A 412 -32.69 25.65 -14.93
CA GLY A 412 -32.89 25.89 -13.50
C GLY A 412 -32.21 24.88 -12.57
N HIS A 413 -31.32 24.03 -13.08
CA HIS A 413 -30.61 23.03 -12.27
C HIS A 413 -29.25 23.56 -11.81
N LEU A 414 -28.83 23.17 -10.60
CA LEU A 414 -27.44 23.33 -10.18
C LEU A 414 -26.62 22.14 -10.71
N VAL A 415 -25.57 22.41 -11.47
CA VAL A 415 -24.84 21.37 -12.19
C VAL A 415 -23.37 21.35 -11.79
N LEU A 416 -22.87 20.17 -11.42
CA LEU A 416 -21.47 19.95 -11.07
C LEU A 416 -20.84 18.96 -12.04
N SER A 417 -19.65 19.25 -12.54
CA SER A 417 -18.91 18.28 -13.35
C SER A 417 -17.41 18.52 -13.34
N THR A 418 -16.66 17.55 -13.86
CA THR A 418 -15.24 17.73 -14.16
C THR A 418 -14.98 17.90 -15.66
N ILE A 419 -13.84 18.53 -15.99
CA ILE A 419 -13.34 18.62 -17.36
C ILE A 419 -11.82 18.59 -17.35
N HIS A 420 -11.20 17.96 -18.34
CA HIS A 420 -9.75 17.87 -18.39
C HIS A 420 -9.12 19.06 -19.13
N THR A 421 -8.71 20.08 -18.38
CA THR A 421 -7.86 21.17 -18.87
C THR A 421 -6.71 21.43 -17.88
N ASN A 422 -5.75 22.27 -18.26
CA ASN A 422 -4.61 22.56 -17.39
C ASN A 422 -4.88 23.72 -16.41
N ASN A 423 -5.84 24.59 -16.71
CA ASN A 423 -6.20 25.76 -15.91
C ASN A 423 -7.70 26.08 -16.07
N SER A 424 -8.23 26.97 -15.24
CA SER A 424 -9.66 27.30 -15.17
C SER A 424 -10.13 28.03 -16.43
N ILE A 425 -9.36 29.00 -16.91
CA ILE A 425 -9.69 29.79 -18.12
C ILE A 425 -9.77 28.90 -19.36
N GLY A 426 -8.90 27.88 -19.46
CA GLY A 426 -8.86 26.92 -20.57
C GLY A 426 -10.11 26.06 -20.71
N ILE A 427 -11.03 26.08 -19.73
CA ILE A 427 -12.33 25.42 -19.84
C ILE A 427 -13.19 26.09 -20.92
N ILE A 428 -13.13 27.42 -21.06
CA ILE A 428 -13.93 28.17 -22.05
C ILE A 428 -13.60 27.74 -23.49
N PRO A 429 -12.34 27.83 -23.97
CA PRO A 429 -12.02 27.37 -25.32
C PRO A 429 -12.29 25.87 -25.49
N ARG A 430 -12.14 25.06 -24.43
CA ARG A 430 -12.46 23.63 -24.49
C ARG A 430 -13.95 23.38 -24.75
N LEU A 431 -14.86 24.16 -24.15
CA LEU A 431 -16.29 24.08 -24.43
C LEU A 431 -16.62 24.54 -25.86
N ILE A 432 -15.96 25.60 -26.34
CA ILE A 432 -16.10 26.07 -27.73
C ILE A 432 -15.61 25.00 -28.72
N ASP A 433 -14.50 24.33 -28.43
CA ASP A 433 -13.97 23.21 -29.23
C ASP A 433 -14.97 22.04 -29.27
N MET A 434 -15.68 21.80 -28.16
CA MET A 434 -16.80 20.86 -28.07
C MET A 434 -18.08 21.37 -28.74
N LYS A 435 -18.04 22.51 -29.45
CA LYS A 435 -19.15 23.13 -30.18
C LYS A 435 -20.29 23.64 -29.30
N ILE A 436 -20.00 24.03 -28.06
CA ILE A 436 -20.92 24.84 -27.28
C ILE A 436 -20.92 26.26 -27.83
N ASP A 437 -22.10 26.78 -28.12
CA ASP A 437 -22.26 28.14 -28.60
C ASP A 437 -21.76 29.15 -27.56
N SER A 438 -20.87 30.05 -27.97
CA SER A 438 -20.20 30.99 -27.07
C SER A 438 -21.15 31.88 -26.27
N TYR A 439 -22.36 32.14 -26.77
CA TYR A 439 -23.35 32.95 -26.06
C TYR A 439 -24.03 32.21 -24.90
N LEU A 440 -24.01 30.87 -24.90
CA LEU A 440 -24.58 30.05 -23.81
C LEU A 440 -23.63 29.97 -22.61
N ILE A 441 -22.32 30.09 -22.83
CA ILE A 441 -21.29 29.91 -21.80
C ILE A 441 -21.45 30.91 -20.64
N PRO A 442 -21.55 32.24 -20.87
CA PRO A 442 -21.70 33.21 -19.77
C PRO A 442 -23.02 33.08 -19.02
N ALA A 443 -24.07 32.56 -19.67
CA ALA A 443 -25.39 32.41 -19.08
C ALA A 443 -25.54 31.15 -18.22
N SER A 444 -24.65 30.16 -18.40
CA SER A 444 -24.77 28.82 -17.79
C SER A 444 -23.66 28.48 -16.80
N ILE A 445 -22.48 29.11 -16.90
CA ILE A 445 -21.33 28.82 -16.03
C ILE A 445 -21.26 29.83 -14.89
N SER A 446 -21.26 29.32 -13.66
CA SER A 446 -21.17 30.13 -12.45
C SER A 446 -19.77 30.06 -11.82
N LEU A 447 -19.07 28.92 -11.91
CA LEU A 447 -17.75 28.76 -11.28
C LEU A 447 -16.83 27.82 -12.08
N LEU A 448 -15.59 28.27 -12.30
CA LEU A 448 -14.53 27.48 -12.94
C LEU A 448 -13.39 27.27 -11.96
N VAL A 449 -13.09 26.01 -11.64
CA VAL A 449 -12.05 25.64 -10.67
C VAL A 449 -10.92 24.91 -11.39
N ALA A 450 -9.67 25.19 -11.04
CA ALA A 450 -8.53 24.39 -11.43
C ALA A 450 -7.82 23.86 -10.19
N GLN A 451 -7.69 22.55 -10.09
CA GLN A 451 -7.20 21.87 -8.90
C GLN A 451 -5.94 21.04 -9.19
N ARG A 452 -5.02 21.02 -8.23
CA ARG A 452 -3.86 20.14 -8.14
C ARG A 452 -3.73 19.66 -6.70
N LEU A 453 -3.10 18.51 -6.51
CA LEU A 453 -2.67 18.05 -5.20
C LEU A 453 -1.16 18.24 -5.10
N VAL A 454 -0.72 18.79 -3.98
CA VAL A 454 0.69 18.91 -3.62
C VAL A 454 1.00 17.97 -2.46
N THR A 455 2.23 17.48 -2.39
CA THR A 455 2.67 16.62 -1.30
C THR A 455 2.94 17.44 -0.05
N LYS A 456 2.41 17.02 1.10
CA LYS A 456 2.71 17.63 2.40
C LYS A 456 4.09 17.20 2.89
N LEU A 457 4.83 18.13 3.49
CA LEU A 457 6.10 17.82 4.15
C LEU A 457 5.85 16.93 5.38
N CYS A 458 6.78 16.03 5.68
CA CYS A 458 6.70 15.22 6.89
C CYS A 458 6.79 16.11 8.15
N ASN A 459 5.73 16.09 8.97
CA ASN A 459 5.65 16.86 10.22
C ASN A 459 6.73 16.51 11.26
N PHE A 460 7.46 15.41 11.10
CA PHE A 460 8.50 14.97 12.03
C PHE A 460 9.93 15.38 11.64
N CYS A 461 10.18 15.67 10.36
CA CYS A 461 11.53 15.96 9.87
C CYS A 461 11.62 17.15 8.92
N PHE A 462 10.56 17.96 8.81
CA PHE A 462 10.65 19.25 8.15
C PHE A 462 11.52 20.21 8.97
N LYS A 463 12.39 20.95 8.29
CA LYS A 463 13.29 21.96 8.87
C LYS A 463 13.12 23.26 8.10
N LYS A 464 13.14 24.37 8.83
CA LYS A 464 13.18 25.71 8.23
C LYS A 464 14.51 25.86 7.49
N ILE A 465 14.48 26.32 6.24
CA ILE A 465 15.66 26.63 5.44
C ILE A 465 15.70 28.12 5.13
N LYS A 466 16.89 28.63 4.78
CA LYS A 466 17.00 29.97 4.22
C LYS A 466 16.43 29.95 2.82
N THR A 467 15.35 30.71 2.61
CA THR A 467 14.69 30.80 1.32
C THR A 467 15.62 31.44 0.30
N PRO A 468 15.93 30.77 -0.82
CA PRO A 468 16.73 31.35 -1.89
C PRO A 468 16.09 32.63 -2.43
N TYR A 469 16.89 33.63 -2.81
CA TYR A 469 16.41 34.94 -3.26
C TYR A 469 15.43 34.84 -4.45
N ASN A 470 15.70 33.96 -5.41
CA ASN A 470 14.80 33.72 -6.53
C ASN A 470 13.41 33.21 -6.08
N ILE A 471 13.35 32.37 -5.05
CA ILE A 471 12.09 31.87 -4.48
C ILE A 471 11.39 32.96 -3.68
N GLN A 472 12.11 33.76 -2.90
CA GLN A 472 11.51 34.92 -2.20
C GLN A 472 10.86 35.89 -3.20
N LYS A 473 11.56 36.20 -4.29
CA LYS A 473 11.02 37.05 -5.36
C LYS A 473 9.78 36.44 -6.01
N MET A 474 9.82 35.14 -6.34
CA MET A 474 8.64 34.45 -6.90
C MET A 474 7.43 34.50 -5.97
N ILE A 475 7.64 34.30 -4.65
CA ILE A 475 6.54 34.39 -3.67
C ILE A 475 6.01 35.82 -3.60
N ALA A 476 6.88 36.83 -3.55
CA ALA A 476 6.46 38.23 -3.52
C ALA A 476 5.64 38.60 -4.78
N ASP A 477 6.12 38.23 -5.97
CA ASP A 477 5.45 38.47 -7.25
C ASP A 477 4.03 37.85 -7.28
N GLU A 478 3.86 36.62 -6.78
CA GLU A 478 2.55 35.97 -6.67
C GLU A 478 1.64 36.62 -5.61
N MET A 479 2.20 37.06 -4.48
CA MET A 479 1.43 37.73 -3.42
C MET A 479 0.93 39.11 -3.85
N HIS A 480 1.63 39.79 -4.77
CA HIS A 480 1.14 41.02 -5.39
C HIS A 480 -0.11 40.82 -6.25
N LEU A 481 -0.46 39.58 -6.61
CA LEU A 481 -1.72 39.27 -7.30
C LEU A 481 -2.93 39.17 -6.34
N LEU A 482 -2.69 39.12 -5.03
CA LEU A 482 -3.76 39.18 -4.03
C LEU A 482 -4.24 40.63 -3.85
N LYS A 483 -5.52 40.81 -3.51
CA LYS A 483 -6.03 42.15 -3.20
C LYS A 483 -5.39 42.67 -1.91
N ASP A 484 -5.22 43.98 -1.79
CA ASP A 484 -4.64 44.62 -0.60
C ASP A 484 -5.29 44.21 0.72
N GLU A 485 -6.59 43.92 0.70
CA GLU A 485 -7.33 43.47 1.88
C GLU A 485 -7.01 42.02 2.28
N GLU A 486 -6.64 41.16 1.33
CA GLU A 486 -6.40 39.73 1.57
C GLU A 486 -5.06 39.50 2.26
N TYR A 487 -3.96 40.11 1.79
CA TYR A 487 -2.67 39.93 2.47
C TYR A 487 -2.57 40.74 3.77
N LYS A 488 -3.31 41.87 3.90
CA LYS A 488 -3.45 42.56 5.20
C LYS A 488 -4.18 41.72 6.24
N LYS A 489 -5.21 40.96 5.85
CA LYS A 489 -5.87 39.96 6.73
C LYS A 489 -4.91 38.85 7.17
N LEU A 490 -3.89 38.55 6.36
CA LEU A 490 -2.81 37.62 6.69
C LEU A 490 -1.68 38.25 7.53
N GLY A 491 -1.79 39.52 7.92
CA GLY A 491 -0.80 40.23 8.73
C GLY A 491 0.47 40.65 7.98
N LEU A 492 0.40 40.72 6.65
CA LEU A 492 1.52 41.08 5.77
C LEU A 492 1.46 42.58 5.46
N ASN A 493 2.53 43.33 5.74
CA ASN A 493 2.57 44.79 5.56
C ASN A 493 3.57 45.26 4.48
N ASP A 494 4.63 44.50 4.23
CA ASP A 494 5.66 44.81 3.23
C ASP A 494 6.14 43.49 2.59
N LEU A 495 5.55 43.11 1.44
CA LEU A 495 5.77 41.81 0.79
C LEU A 495 7.23 41.62 0.33
N GLU A 496 7.93 42.71 0.02
CA GLU A 496 9.34 42.69 -0.40
C GLU A 496 10.30 42.53 0.79
N LYS A 497 9.93 43.06 1.96
CA LYS A 497 10.73 42.92 3.19
C LYS A 497 10.30 41.74 4.07
N GLN A 498 9.23 41.05 3.71
CA GLN A 498 8.74 39.89 4.44
C GLN A 498 9.72 38.72 4.29
N GLU A 499 10.17 38.16 5.40
CA GLU A 499 10.81 36.84 5.35
C GLU A 499 9.74 35.78 5.08
N TRP A 500 9.83 35.14 3.93
CA TRP A 500 9.02 33.97 3.58
C TRP A 500 9.70 32.71 4.13
N PRO A 501 9.31 32.14 5.29
CA PRO A 501 9.91 30.92 5.79
C PRO A 501 9.62 29.77 4.83
N THR A 502 10.65 29.19 4.23
CA THR A 502 10.50 27.95 3.48
C THR A 502 11.01 26.78 4.29
N TYR A 503 10.42 25.62 4.03
CA TYR A 503 10.71 24.39 4.74
C TYR A 503 11.13 23.32 3.74
N LYS A 504 12.04 22.46 4.19
CA LYS A 504 12.45 21.26 3.47
C LYS A 504 12.46 20.09 4.43
N SER A 505 12.12 18.92 3.94
CA SER A 505 12.21 17.68 4.70
C SER A 505 13.25 16.77 4.07
N GLU A 506 14.09 16.17 4.92
CA GLU A 506 15.22 15.31 4.51
C GLU A 506 14.86 13.81 4.49
N GLY A 507 13.68 13.44 5.03
CA GLY A 507 13.33 12.04 5.25
C GLY A 507 13.58 11.58 6.69
N CYS A 508 12.73 10.67 7.18
CA CYS A 508 12.88 9.98 8.45
C CYS A 508 12.08 8.69 8.43
N ASP A 509 12.21 7.85 9.45
CA ASP A 509 11.50 6.57 9.53
C ASP A 509 9.97 6.74 9.49
N LYS A 510 9.44 7.84 10.03
CA LYS A 510 7.98 8.12 10.04
C LYS A 510 7.37 8.42 8.67
N CYS A 511 8.20 8.73 7.68
CA CYS A 511 7.80 8.96 6.28
C CYS A 511 8.51 8.02 5.30
N GLY A 512 9.10 6.92 5.79
CA GLY A 512 9.83 5.97 4.95
C GLY A 512 10.98 6.62 4.17
N GLN A 513 11.69 7.55 4.81
CA GLN A 513 12.82 8.30 4.22
C GLN A 513 12.48 9.18 3.01
N THR A 514 11.19 9.45 2.74
CA THR A 514 10.78 10.25 1.57
C THR A 514 10.77 11.76 1.83
N GLY A 515 10.63 12.18 3.09
CA GLY A 515 10.45 13.57 3.50
C GLY A 515 9.03 14.11 3.26
N ILE A 516 8.13 13.32 2.70
CA ILE A 516 6.74 13.70 2.41
C ILE A 516 5.79 12.73 3.08
N LYS A 517 4.61 13.22 3.46
CA LYS A 517 3.55 12.37 4.03
C LYS A 517 2.20 13.01 3.76
N ASN A 518 1.32 12.29 3.05
CA ASN A 518 0.01 12.77 2.60
C ASN A 518 0.10 13.86 1.51
N ARG A 519 -1.09 14.28 1.05
CA ARG A 519 -1.30 15.32 0.03
C ARG A 519 -2.40 16.27 0.47
N GLU A 520 -2.41 17.45 -0.12
CA GLU A 520 -3.43 18.50 0.01
C GLU A 520 -3.67 19.17 -1.33
#